data_AF-A0A7K0SJJ9-F1
#
_entry.id   AF-A0A7K0SJJ9-F1
#
_cell.length_a   1.000
_cell.length_b   1.000
_cell.length_c   1.000
_cell.angle_alpha   90.00
_cell.angle_beta   90.00
_cell.angle_gamma   90.00
#
_symmetry.space_group_name_H-M   'P 1'
#
loop_
_entity.id
_entity.type
_entity.pdbx_description
1 polymer ?
#
loop_
_entity_poly.entity_id
_entity_poly.type
_entity_poly.pdbx_seq_one_letter_code
_entity_poly.pdbx_strand_id
1 'polypeptide(L)'
;MRIISAELIGWRNYEHQSLEFESSPTILVGPNGQGKTNFIEALVYSALGHSHRTASDAILVKSGASEAIIRMTVQHDTRRLAVDLRVTGSGANTIRVNGAVTKRRELARLLPLVLFAPEDMELVRGEPEHRRMFLNDLVAESSPALAGDIADYDRVLRQRNTLLKSLRATSSIPTGTLSTWTESLIGLATRIMVARRHIVDELSPRLSAHYGAIASSTDFATVTMSESIPNDTAEPDIAKALRTLFHV
;
A
#
# COMPACT_ATOMS: atom_id res chain seq x y z
N MET A 1 -9.37 -9.33 -16.23
CA MET A 1 -10.07 -8.17 -15.63
C MET A 1 -10.06 -7.01 -16.60
N ARG A 2 -11.11 -6.17 -16.63
CA ARG A 2 -11.21 -4.94 -17.43
C ARG A 2 -11.92 -3.84 -16.64
N ILE A 3 -11.44 -2.60 -16.72
CA ILE A 3 -12.18 -1.43 -16.24
C ILE A 3 -13.22 -1.07 -17.31
N ILE A 4 -14.48 -0.93 -16.91
CA ILE A 4 -15.61 -0.61 -17.80
C ILE A 4 -15.90 0.88 -17.78
N SER A 5 -15.91 1.49 -16.59
CA SER A 5 -16.11 2.92 -16.45
C SER A 5 -15.41 3.45 -15.20
N ALA A 6 -15.08 4.75 -15.24
CA ALA A 6 -14.59 5.50 -14.09
C ALA A 6 -15.24 6.89 -14.07
N GLU A 7 -15.72 7.30 -12.90
CA GLU A 7 -16.28 8.63 -12.63
C GLU A 7 -15.52 9.26 -11.46
N LEU A 8 -15.10 10.51 -11.65
CA LEU A 8 -14.36 11.32 -10.68
C LEU A 8 -15.15 12.58 -10.37
N ILE A 9 -15.35 12.88 -9.09
CA ILE A 9 -16.02 14.11 -8.63
C ILE A 9 -15.15 14.75 -7.56
N GLY A 10 -14.80 16.02 -7.71
CA GLY A 10 -13.97 16.73 -6.73
C GLY A 10 -12.59 16.12 -6.49
N TRP A 11 -12.04 15.34 -7.43
CA TRP A 11 -10.76 14.66 -7.32
C TRP A 11 -9.63 15.46 -7.97
N ARG A 12 -8.61 15.84 -7.19
CA ARG A 12 -7.46 16.64 -7.65
C ARG A 12 -7.92 17.89 -8.43
N ASN A 13 -7.70 17.93 -9.74
CA ASN A 13 -8.13 19.03 -10.60
C ASN A 13 -9.53 18.81 -11.22
N TYR A 14 -10.07 17.60 -11.17
CA TYR A 14 -11.38 17.25 -11.74
C TYR A 14 -12.53 17.76 -10.86
N GLU A 15 -13.40 18.57 -11.46
CA GLU A 15 -14.68 18.94 -10.84
C GLU A 15 -15.70 17.81 -11.00
N HIS A 16 -15.90 17.36 -12.24
CA HIS A 16 -16.63 16.16 -12.60
C HIS A 16 -16.07 15.61 -13.90
N GLN A 17 -15.82 14.30 -13.97
CA GLN A 17 -15.42 13.60 -15.19
C GLN A 17 -15.96 12.18 -15.15
N SER A 18 -16.58 11.74 -16.23
CA SER A 18 -16.94 10.34 -16.45
C SER A 18 -16.29 9.83 -17.72
N LEU A 19 -15.83 8.58 -17.71
CA LEU A 19 -15.24 7.90 -18.85
C LEU A 19 -15.73 6.45 -18.91
N GLU A 20 -16.22 6.04 -20.07
CA GLU A 20 -16.46 4.64 -20.41
C GLU A 20 -15.30 4.12 -21.26
N PHE A 21 -14.78 2.95 -20.90
CA PHE A 21 -13.65 2.32 -21.60
C PHE A 21 -14.19 1.31 -22.60
N GLU A 22 -14.15 1.63 -23.89
CA GLU A 22 -14.71 0.79 -24.96
C GLU A 22 -13.71 -0.23 -25.52
N SER A 23 -12.40 0.05 -25.47
CA SER A 23 -11.35 -0.79 -26.05
C SER A 23 -10.01 -0.72 -25.29
N SER A 24 -9.12 -1.67 -25.58
CA SER A 24 -7.75 -1.71 -25.06
C SER A 24 -6.74 -1.76 -26.23
N PRO A 25 -5.66 -0.97 -26.22
CA PRO A 25 -5.28 -0.02 -25.19
C PRO A 25 -6.13 1.26 -25.22
N THR A 26 -6.36 1.88 -24.06
CA THR A 26 -6.91 3.24 -23.95
C THR A 26 -5.78 4.25 -23.82
N ILE A 27 -5.81 5.32 -24.61
CA ILE A 27 -4.78 6.37 -24.61
C ILE A 27 -5.39 7.69 -24.14
N LEU A 28 -4.87 8.24 -23.05
CA LEU A 28 -5.24 9.56 -22.56
C LEU A 28 -4.31 10.62 -23.16
N VAL A 29 -4.85 11.50 -24.00
CA VAL A 29 -4.09 12.54 -24.70
C VAL A 29 -4.45 13.93 -24.18
N GLY A 30 -3.46 14.81 -24.13
CA GLY A 30 -3.67 16.22 -23.80
C GLY A 30 -2.39 16.90 -23.31
N PRO A 31 -2.38 18.23 -23.17
CA PRO A 31 -1.25 18.97 -22.61
C PRO A 31 -0.81 18.49 -21.21
N ASN A 32 0.43 18.80 -20.84
CA ASN A 32 0.92 18.57 -19.47
C ASN A 32 0.10 19.39 -18.46
N GLY A 33 -0.10 18.84 -17.26
CA GLY A 33 -0.89 19.49 -16.20
C GLY A 33 -2.42 19.35 -16.32
N GLN A 34 -2.94 18.76 -17.40
CA GLN A 34 -4.40 18.62 -17.60
C GLN A 34 -5.09 17.54 -16.75
N GLY A 35 -4.33 16.81 -15.91
CA GLY A 35 -4.89 15.80 -15.00
C GLY A 35 -4.79 14.35 -15.48
N LYS A 36 -4.14 14.06 -16.61
CA LYS A 36 -3.92 12.67 -17.08
C LYS A 36 -3.38 11.75 -15.98
N THR A 37 -2.31 12.17 -15.30
CA THR A 37 -1.73 11.44 -14.16
C THR A 37 -2.67 11.37 -12.97
N ASN A 38 -3.47 12.43 -12.70
CA ASN A 38 -4.45 12.44 -11.62
C ASN A 38 -5.60 11.44 -11.89
N PHE A 39 -5.97 11.23 -13.15
CA PHE A 39 -6.94 10.22 -13.54
C PHE A 39 -6.39 8.81 -13.31
N ILE A 40 -5.16 8.54 -13.74
CA ILE A 40 -4.48 7.25 -13.45
C ILE A 40 -4.34 7.03 -11.95
N GLU A 41 -4.00 8.07 -11.18
CA GLU A 41 -3.94 8.03 -9.71
C GLU A 41 -5.29 7.61 -9.10
N ALA A 42 -6.42 8.04 -9.64
CA ALA A 42 -7.74 7.60 -9.15
C ALA A 42 -8.00 6.10 -9.40
N LEU A 43 -7.54 5.55 -10.52
CA LEU A 43 -7.65 4.13 -10.81
C LEU A 43 -6.79 3.31 -9.84
N VAL A 44 -5.56 3.74 -9.60
CA VAL A 44 -4.63 3.12 -8.63
C VAL A 44 -5.21 3.21 -7.21
N TYR A 45 -5.74 4.37 -6.83
CA TYR A 45 -6.38 4.57 -5.52
C TYR A 45 -7.59 3.65 -5.35
N SER A 46 -8.34 3.38 -6.43
CA SER A 46 -9.44 2.40 -6.40
C SER A 46 -8.97 0.98 -6.11
N ALA A 47 -7.77 0.62 -6.56
CA ALA A 47 -7.18 -0.69 -6.33
C ALA A 47 -6.52 -0.84 -4.94
N LEU A 48 -5.81 0.18 -4.47
CA LEU A 48 -4.95 0.09 -3.27
C LEU A 48 -5.52 0.83 -2.05
N GLY A 49 -6.41 1.79 -2.28
CA GLY A 49 -6.99 2.67 -1.27
C GLY A 49 -6.03 3.72 -0.70
N HIS A 50 -4.84 3.89 -1.28
CA HIS A 50 -3.92 5.03 -1.08
C HIS A 50 -3.46 5.58 -2.44
N SER A 51 -2.84 6.76 -2.39
CA SER A 51 -2.11 7.29 -3.53
C SER A 51 -0.67 6.77 -3.54
N HIS A 52 -0.18 6.44 -4.73
CA HIS A 52 1.24 6.15 -4.97
C HIS A 52 2.13 7.42 -4.96
N ARG A 53 1.54 8.62 -4.93
CA ARG A 53 2.24 9.92 -5.04
C ARG A 53 2.26 10.71 -3.73
N THR A 54 1.41 10.37 -2.76
CA THR A 54 1.28 11.13 -1.52
C THR A 54 0.72 10.26 -0.40
N ALA A 55 1.23 10.48 0.82
CA ALA A 55 0.69 9.87 2.03
C ALA A 55 -0.56 10.59 2.57
N SER A 56 -0.85 11.81 2.12
CA SER A 56 -1.99 12.60 2.58
C SER A 56 -3.16 12.52 1.60
N ASP A 57 -4.30 12.02 2.06
CA ASP A 57 -5.53 11.98 1.26
C ASP A 57 -6.18 13.36 1.11
N ALA A 58 -5.92 14.28 2.05
CA ALA A 58 -6.51 15.61 2.02
C ALA A 58 -6.13 16.40 0.76
N ILE A 59 -4.92 16.18 0.23
CA ILE A 59 -4.46 16.82 -1.01
C ILE A 59 -4.99 16.17 -2.29
N LEU A 60 -5.72 15.06 -2.16
CA LEU A 60 -6.42 14.39 -3.26
C LEU A 60 -7.80 15.03 -3.48
N VAL A 61 -8.34 15.72 -2.49
CA VAL A 61 -9.59 16.47 -2.59
C VAL A 61 -9.33 17.80 -3.30
N LYS A 62 -10.17 18.13 -4.29
CA LYS A 62 -10.10 19.39 -5.03
C LYS A 62 -10.23 20.57 -4.06
N SER A 63 -9.41 21.60 -4.28
CA SER A 63 -9.49 22.83 -3.48
C SER A 63 -10.91 23.41 -3.52
N GLY A 64 -11.45 23.74 -2.34
CA GLY A 64 -12.82 24.21 -2.17
C GLY A 64 -13.88 23.12 -2.05
N ALA A 65 -13.55 21.85 -2.30
CA ALA A 65 -14.45 20.72 -2.06
C ALA A 65 -14.25 20.13 -0.65
N SER A 66 -15.31 19.56 -0.08
CA SER A 66 -15.27 18.84 1.20
C SER A 66 -14.84 17.37 1.05
N GLU A 67 -15.18 16.77 -0.09
CA GLU A 67 -14.88 15.38 -0.42
C GLU A 67 -14.60 15.20 -1.92
N ALA A 68 -13.90 14.12 -2.24
CA ALA A 68 -13.75 13.57 -3.58
C ALA A 68 -14.44 12.21 -3.66
N ILE A 69 -15.04 11.93 -4.81
CA ILE A 69 -15.70 10.66 -5.10
C ILE A 69 -15.02 10.02 -6.30
N ILE A 70 -14.69 8.74 -6.17
CA ILE A 70 -14.27 7.88 -7.29
C ILE A 70 -15.30 6.75 -7.39
N ARG A 71 -15.92 6.58 -8.56
CA ARG A 71 -16.73 5.40 -8.86
C ARG A 71 -16.10 4.65 -10.00
N MET A 72 -15.89 3.36 -9.83
CA MET A 72 -15.31 2.52 -10.86
C MET A 72 -16.12 1.25 -11.03
N THR A 73 -16.46 0.92 -12.28
CA THR A 73 -17.00 -0.40 -12.61
C THR A 73 -15.91 -1.22 -13.25
N VAL A 74 -15.63 -2.39 -12.70
CA VAL A 74 -14.74 -3.37 -13.32
C VAL A 74 -15.47 -4.66 -13.62
N GLN A 75 -14.93 -5.40 -14.58
CA GLN A 75 -15.43 -6.70 -14.99
C GLN A 75 -14.33 -7.76 -14.86
N HIS A 76 -14.66 -8.83 -14.14
CA HIS A 76 -13.88 -10.06 -14.08
C HIS A 76 -14.74 -11.18 -14.68
N ASP A 77 -14.35 -11.66 -15.85
CA ASP A 77 -15.13 -12.60 -16.67
C ASP A 77 -16.56 -12.10 -16.90
N THR A 78 -17.57 -12.74 -16.30
CA THR A 78 -18.98 -12.34 -16.40
C THR A 78 -19.46 -11.48 -15.23
N ARG A 79 -18.65 -11.31 -14.19
CA ARG A 79 -19.02 -10.59 -12.96
C ARG A 79 -18.59 -9.14 -13.06
N ARG A 80 -19.52 -8.23 -12.75
CA ARG A 80 -19.23 -6.81 -12.55
C ARG A 80 -19.05 -6.51 -11.07
N LEU A 81 -18.13 -5.62 -10.78
CA LEU A 81 -17.84 -5.10 -9.45
C LEU A 81 -17.90 -3.58 -9.53
N ALA A 82 -18.74 -2.98 -8.69
CA ALA A 82 -18.78 -1.54 -8.48
C ALA A 82 -17.94 -1.20 -7.26
N VAL A 83 -16.98 -0.27 -7.41
CA VAL A 83 -16.13 0.25 -6.35
C VAL A 83 -16.39 1.74 -6.22
N ASP A 84 -16.94 2.14 -5.07
CA ASP A 84 -17.20 3.53 -4.74
C ASP A 84 -16.31 3.96 -3.58
N LEU A 85 -15.54 5.01 -3.80
CA LEU A 85 -14.68 5.63 -2.81
C LEU A 85 -15.15 7.04 -2.53
N ARG A 86 -15.25 7.36 -1.25
CA ARG A 86 -15.37 8.72 -0.76
C ARG A 86 -14.11 9.05 0.02
N VAL A 87 -13.35 10.01 -0.48
CA VAL A 87 -12.12 10.52 0.12
C VAL A 87 -12.42 11.88 0.71
N THR A 88 -12.12 12.10 1.97
CA THR A 88 -12.48 13.33 2.67
C THR A 88 -11.24 14.16 3.01
N GLY A 89 -11.37 15.49 2.99
CA GLY A 89 -10.27 16.38 3.39
C GLY A 89 -9.89 16.25 4.87
N SER A 90 -10.82 15.76 5.69
CA SER A 90 -10.64 15.42 7.09
C SER A 90 -11.56 14.26 7.48
N GLY A 91 -11.17 13.48 8.49
CA GLY A 91 -11.94 12.32 8.93
C GLY A 91 -11.60 11.03 8.19
N ALA A 92 -12.54 10.08 8.19
CA ALA A 92 -12.33 8.75 7.65
C ALA A 92 -12.92 8.61 6.23
N ASN A 93 -12.11 8.10 5.31
CA ASN A 93 -12.57 7.70 3.99
C ASN A 93 -13.56 6.54 4.08
N THR A 94 -14.51 6.50 3.14
CA THR A 94 -15.47 5.40 3.02
C THR A 94 -15.24 4.65 1.71
N ILE A 95 -15.25 3.32 1.80
CA ILE A 95 -15.08 2.42 0.67
C ILE A 95 -16.33 1.55 0.61
N ARG A 96 -16.97 1.47 -0.55
CA ARG A 96 -18.05 0.53 -0.81
C ARG A 96 -17.74 -0.32 -2.02
N VAL A 97 -18.05 -1.60 -1.91
CA VAL A 97 -17.96 -2.56 -3.01
C VAL A 97 -19.34 -3.16 -3.19
N ASN A 98 -19.92 -3.04 -4.38
CA ASN A 98 -21.31 -3.39 -4.68
C ASN A 98 -22.31 -2.81 -3.65
N GLY A 99 -22.08 -1.56 -3.23
CA GLY A 99 -22.91 -0.85 -2.24
C GLY A 99 -22.62 -1.19 -0.77
N ALA A 100 -21.87 -2.26 -0.47
CA ALA A 100 -21.55 -2.66 0.90
C ALA A 100 -20.26 -1.98 1.41
N VAL A 101 -20.29 -1.42 2.62
CA VAL A 101 -19.10 -0.84 3.25
C VAL A 101 -18.02 -1.90 3.41
N THR A 102 -16.84 -1.63 2.86
CA THR A 102 -15.74 -2.57 2.72
C THR A 102 -14.47 -2.02 3.36
N LYS A 103 -13.63 -2.88 3.93
CA LYS A 103 -12.35 -2.47 4.50
C LYS A 103 -11.32 -2.27 3.38
N ARG A 104 -10.46 -1.26 3.51
CA ARG A 104 -9.40 -0.95 2.52
C ARG A 104 -8.55 -2.16 2.12
N ARG A 105 -8.15 -2.97 3.09
CA ARG A 105 -7.35 -4.19 2.88
C ARG A 105 -7.99 -5.22 1.94
N GLU A 106 -9.29 -5.10 1.66
CA GLU A 106 -9.99 -5.99 0.75
C GLU A 106 -9.94 -5.52 -0.71
N LEU A 107 -9.46 -4.30 -1.00
CA LEU A 107 -9.41 -3.75 -2.36
C LEU A 107 -8.35 -4.44 -3.22
N ALA A 108 -7.16 -4.69 -2.67
CA ALA A 108 -6.00 -5.23 -3.38
C ALA A 108 -6.32 -6.52 -4.18
N ARG A 109 -7.12 -7.42 -3.61
CA ARG A 109 -7.55 -8.66 -4.27
C ARG A 109 -8.63 -8.47 -5.35
N LEU A 110 -9.39 -7.38 -5.26
CA LEU A 110 -10.56 -7.13 -6.12
C LEU A 110 -10.14 -6.50 -7.44
N LEU A 111 -9.03 -5.78 -7.43
CA LEU A 111 -8.58 -4.90 -8.49
C LEU A 111 -7.06 -5.05 -8.72
N PRO A 112 -6.57 -6.22 -9.15
CA PRO A 112 -5.15 -6.38 -9.46
C PRO A 112 -4.75 -5.40 -10.57
N LEU A 113 -3.89 -4.43 -10.23
CA LEU A 113 -3.44 -3.37 -11.11
C LEU A 113 -1.94 -3.18 -10.93
N VAL A 114 -1.22 -3.10 -12.05
CA VAL A 114 0.20 -2.72 -12.07
C VAL A 114 0.30 -1.32 -12.65
N LEU A 115 0.92 -0.42 -11.91
CA LEU A 115 1.27 0.90 -12.38
C LEU A 115 2.74 0.90 -12.82
N PHE A 116 3.00 1.47 -13.99
CA PHE A 116 4.35 1.87 -14.39
C PHE A 116 4.37 3.41 -14.42
N ALA A 117 5.18 4.01 -13.55
CA ALA A 117 5.22 5.45 -13.38
C ALA A 117 6.66 5.97 -13.28
N PRO A 118 6.94 7.23 -13.69
CA PRO A 118 8.27 7.82 -13.52
C PRO A 118 8.80 7.75 -12.07
N GLU A 119 7.89 7.79 -11.09
CA GLU A 119 8.16 7.69 -9.66
C GLU A 119 8.75 6.31 -9.26
N ASP A 120 8.63 5.27 -10.08
CA ASP A 120 9.22 3.95 -9.81
C ASP A 120 10.76 4.00 -9.66
N MET A 121 11.40 5.06 -10.17
CA MET A 121 12.82 5.34 -9.93
C MET A 121 13.16 5.53 -8.44
N GLU A 122 12.19 5.89 -7.60
CA GLU A 122 12.34 6.00 -6.15
C GLU A 122 12.58 4.65 -5.47
N LEU A 123 12.18 3.53 -6.10
CA LEU A 123 12.55 2.20 -5.60
C LEU A 123 14.07 2.02 -5.58
N VAL A 124 14.76 2.59 -6.57
CA VAL A 124 16.22 2.46 -6.73
C VAL A 124 16.97 3.57 -6.00
N ARG A 125 16.57 4.84 -6.19
CA ARG A 125 17.31 6.01 -5.71
C ARG A 125 16.69 6.72 -4.51
N GLY A 126 15.48 6.32 -4.13
CA GLY A 126 14.73 6.96 -3.06
C GLY A 126 14.97 6.38 -1.68
N GLU A 127 14.27 6.97 -0.72
CA GLU A 127 14.33 6.59 0.68
C GLU A 127 13.78 5.18 0.95
N PRO A 128 14.22 4.50 2.02
CA PRO A 128 13.74 3.17 2.40
C PRO A 128 12.22 3.04 2.56
N GLU A 129 11.52 4.15 2.80
CA GLU A 129 10.05 4.17 2.91
C GLU A 129 9.36 3.69 1.63
N HIS A 130 9.80 4.13 0.46
CA HIS A 130 9.21 3.73 -0.82
C HIS A 130 9.34 2.22 -1.05
N ARG A 131 10.53 1.65 -0.80
CA ARG A 131 10.76 0.19 -0.88
C ARG A 131 9.93 -0.59 0.13
N ARG A 132 9.75 -0.08 1.35
CA ARG A 132 8.89 -0.72 2.37
C ARG A 132 7.41 -0.67 1.98
N MET A 133 6.94 0.43 1.41
CA MET A 133 5.56 0.57 0.96
C MET A 133 5.28 -0.35 -0.24
N PHE A 134 6.16 -0.35 -1.24
CA PHE A 134 6.10 -1.28 -2.36
C PHE A 134 6.02 -2.75 -1.89
N LEU A 135 6.90 -3.14 -0.97
CA LEU A 135 6.88 -4.51 -0.45
C LEU A 135 5.65 -4.80 0.41
N ASN A 136 5.12 -3.80 1.15
CA ASN A 136 3.86 -3.93 1.88
C ASN A 136 2.67 -4.14 0.95
N ASP A 137 2.61 -3.41 -0.16
CA ASP A 137 1.55 -3.54 -1.14
C ASP A 137 1.57 -4.96 -1.75
N LEU A 138 2.76 -5.47 -2.12
CA LEU A 138 2.92 -6.86 -2.58
C LEU A 138 2.50 -7.90 -1.52
N VAL A 139 2.86 -7.69 -0.25
CA VAL A 139 2.44 -8.56 0.86
C VAL A 139 0.91 -8.52 1.05
N ALA A 140 0.31 -7.34 0.96
CA ALA A 140 -1.14 -7.17 1.12
C ALA A 140 -1.92 -7.80 -0.04
N GLU A 141 -1.39 -7.71 -1.26
CA GLU A 141 -1.96 -8.33 -2.46
C GLU A 141 -1.87 -9.86 -2.42
N SER A 142 -0.84 -10.44 -1.80
CA SER A 142 -0.67 -11.89 -1.76
C SER A 142 -1.60 -12.61 -0.78
N SER A 143 -2.05 -11.95 0.30
CA SER A 143 -2.94 -12.56 1.29
C SER A 143 -3.80 -11.54 2.05
N PRO A 144 -5.14 -11.74 2.12
CA PRO A 144 -6.02 -10.92 2.95
C PRO A 144 -5.66 -10.94 4.45
N ALA A 145 -5.10 -12.05 4.94
CA ALA A 145 -4.66 -12.15 6.32
C ALA A 145 -3.45 -11.24 6.58
N LEU A 146 -2.48 -11.21 5.66
CA LEU A 146 -1.29 -10.36 5.77
C LEU A 146 -1.62 -8.87 5.62
N ALA A 147 -2.58 -8.52 4.75
CA ALA A 147 -3.09 -7.16 4.69
C ALA A 147 -3.74 -6.73 6.03
N GLY A 148 -4.38 -7.66 6.73
CA GLY A 148 -4.85 -7.48 8.11
C GLY A 148 -3.69 -7.27 9.09
N ASP A 149 -2.67 -8.12 9.03
CA ASP A 149 -1.49 -8.05 9.89
C ASP A 149 -0.73 -6.72 9.74
N ILE A 150 -0.57 -6.20 8.52
CA ILE A 150 0.06 -4.88 8.29
C ILE A 150 -0.75 -3.76 8.95
N ALA A 151 -2.06 -3.76 8.78
CA ALA A 151 -2.93 -2.74 9.37
C ALA A 151 -2.92 -2.79 10.90
N ASP A 152 -2.93 -4.00 11.48
CA ASP A 152 -2.83 -4.18 12.92
C ASP A 152 -1.44 -3.86 13.46
N TYR A 153 -0.37 -4.17 12.74
CA TYR A 153 1.00 -3.78 13.06
C TYR A 153 1.11 -2.27 13.22
N ASP A 154 0.62 -1.50 12.24
CA ASP A 154 0.66 -0.03 12.29
C ASP A 154 -0.15 0.53 13.47
N ARG A 155 -1.31 -0.06 13.76
CA ARG A 155 -2.15 0.33 14.90
C ARG A 155 -1.45 0.06 16.22
N VAL A 156 -0.91 -1.15 16.41
CA VAL A 156 -0.19 -1.57 17.62
C VAL A 156 1.06 -0.70 17.81
N LEU A 157 1.81 -0.45 16.74
CA LEU A 157 3.01 0.40 16.78
C LEU A 157 2.67 1.83 17.22
N ARG A 158 1.60 2.43 16.68
CA ARG A 158 1.13 3.76 17.10
C ARG A 158 0.74 3.78 18.58
N GLN A 159 -0.04 2.80 19.04
CA GLN A 159 -0.46 2.72 20.45
C GLN A 159 0.75 2.57 21.38
N ARG A 160 1.70 1.69 21.03
CA ARG A 160 2.96 1.50 21.75
C ARG A 160 3.78 2.79 21.81
N ASN A 161 3.91 3.50 20.69
CA ASN A 161 4.67 4.76 20.63
C ASN A 161 4.01 5.88 21.44
N THR A 162 2.68 5.98 21.44
CA THR A 162 1.94 6.92 22.30
C THR A 162 2.18 6.61 23.77
N LEU A 163 2.10 5.32 24.15
CA LEU A 163 2.41 4.89 25.52
C LEU A 163 3.84 5.29 25.88
N LEU A 164 4.85 4.93 25.07
CA LEU A 164 6.26 5.31 25.31
C LEU A 164 6.46 6.81 25.48
N LYS A 165 5.73 7.65 24.74
CA LYS A 165 5.77 9.10 24.91
C LYS A 165 5.18 9.54 26.25
N SER A 166 4.06 8.97 26.68
CA SER A 166 3.49 9.28 28.00
C SER A 166 4.37 8.78 29.15
N LEU A 167 5.09 7.68 28.97
CA LEU A 167 6.05 7.14 29.96
C LEU A 167 7.18 8.13 30.27
N ARG A 168 7.62 8.90 29.28
CA ARG A 168 8.63 9.95 29.49
C ARG A 168 8.12 11.12 30.33
N ALA A 169 6.79 11.32 30.37
CA ALA A 169 6.16 12.43 31.07
C ALA A 169 5.67 12.07 32.49
N THR A 170 5.55 10.77 32.82
CA THR A 170 5.05 10.31 34.12
C THR A 170 5.84 9.09 34.58
N SER A 171 6.49 9.19 35.75
CA SER A 171 7.37 8.14 36.30
C SER A 171 6.66 6.89 36.80
N SER A 172 5.32 6.80 36.69
CA SER A 172 4.55 5.63 37.11
C SER A 172 3.84 5.00 35.92
N ILE A 173 4.09 3.70 35.72
CA ILE A 173 3.62 2.95 34.56
C ILE A 173 3.32 1.52 34.99
N PRO A 174 2.19 0.93 34.58
CA PRO A 174 2.02 -0.51 34.61
C PRO A 174 2.89 -1.13 33.50
N THR A 175 4.09 -1.59 33.84
CA THR A 175 5.02 -2.28 32.92
C THR A 175 4.37 -3.43 32.13
N GLY A 176 3.33 -4.06 32.70
CA GLY A 176 2.55 -5.13 32.06
C GLY A 176 1.78 -4.73 30.79
N THR A 177 1.36 -3.46 30.65
CA THR A 177 0.64 -3.02 29.44
C THR A 177 1.60 -2.86 28.26
N LEU A 178 2.80 -2.32 28.49
CA LEU A 178 3.81 -2.15 27.45
C LEU A 178 4.34 -3.50 26.94
N SER A 179 4.55 -4.48 27.83
CA SER A 179 4.98 -5.82 27.45
C SER A 179 3.93 -6.53 26.58
N THR A 180 2.64 -6.40 26.92
CA THR A 180 1.53 -6.97 26.13
C THR A 180 1.47 -6.40 24.72
N TRP A 181 1.59 -5.07 24.57
CA TRP A 181 1.66 -4.45 23.25
C TRP A 181 2.92 -4.85 22.48
N THR A 182 4.05 -5.02 23.17
CA THR A 182 5.31 -5.43 22.55
C THR A 182 5.24 -6.87 22.04
N GLU A 183 4.67 -7.79 22.81
CA GLU A 183 4.48 -9.18 22.37
C GLU A 183 3.52 -9.26 21.17
N SER A 184 2.44 -8.47 21.18
CA SER A 184 1.52 -8.37 20.04
C SER A 184 2.24 -7.84 18.79
N LEU A 185 3.08 -6.81 18.95
CA LEU A 185 3.90 -6.25 17.87
C LEU A 185 4.86 -7.30 17.29
N ILE A 186 5.52 -8.08 18.15
CA ILE A 186 6.47 -9.13 17.76
C ILE A 186 5.78 -10.21 16.92
N GLY A 187 4.59 -10.66 17.35
CA GLY A 187 3.82 -11.65 16.59
C GLY A 187 3.45 -11.17 15.18
N LEU A 188 2.99 -9.91 15.06
CA LEU A 188 2.67 -9.28 13.77
C LEU A 188 3.92 -9.07 12.91
N ALA A 189 4.99 -8.52 13.49
CA ALA A 189 6.26 -8.27 12.82
C ALA A 189 6.86 -9.57 12.26
N THR A 190 6.82 -10.66 13.03
CA THR A 190 7.34 -11.97 12.60
C THR A 190 6.65 -12.45 11.33
N ARG A 191 5.31 -12.42 11.28
CA ARG A 191 4.55 -12.85 10.10
C ARG A 191 4.83 -11.97 8.89
N ILE A 192 4.92 -10.65 9.09
CA ILE A 192 5.24 -9.69 8.02
C ILE A 192 6.65 -9.91 7.50
N MET A 193 7.64 -10.13 8.36
CA MET A 193 9.03 -10.37 7.97
C MET A 193 9.17 -11.65 7.14
N VAL A 194 8.57 -12.76 7.59
CA VAL A 194 8.54 -14.02 6.82
C VAL A 194 7.92 -13.81 5.43
N ALA A 195 6.75 -13.16 5.37
CA ALA A 195 6.11 -12.88 4.09
C ALA A 195 6.96 -12.02 3.14
N ARG A 196 7.64 -11.00 3.70
CA ARG A 196 8.55 -10.13 2.95
C ARG A 196 9.76 -10.89 2.40
N ARG A 197 10.36 -11.79 3.19
CA ARG A 197 11.46 -12.65 2.76
C ARG A 197 11.05 -13.51 1.57
N HIS A 198 9.92 -14.22 1.69
CA HIS A 198 9.39 -15.03 0.59
C HIS A 198 9.17 -14.23 -0.71
N ILE A 199 8.60 -13.02 -0.61
CA ILE A 199 8.40 -12.17 -1.79
C ILE A 199 9.74 -11.75 -2.40
N VAL A 200 10.73 -11.37 -1.59
CA VAL A 200 12.06 -11.01 -2.10
C VAL A 200 12.77 -12.20 -2.74
N ASP A 201 12.65 -13.39 -2.16
CA ASP A 201 13.21 -14.63 -2.71
C ASP A 201 12.57 -14.98 -4.06
N GLU A 202 11.27 -14.74 -4.23
CA GLU A 202 10.57 -14.92 -5.50
C GLU A 202 10.92 -13.82 -6.53
N LEU A 203 11.11 -12.58 -6.07
CA LEU A 203 11.37 -11.41 -6.91
C LEU A 203 12.80 -11.39 -7.45
N SER A 204 13.79 -11.76 -6.63
CA SER A 204 15.22 -11.65 -6.94
C SER A 204 15.63 -12.33 -8.26
N PRO A 205 15.28 -13.62 -8.52
CA PRO A 205 15.64 -14.26 -9.79
C PRO A 205 14.92 -13.63 -10.99
N ARG A 206 13.67 -13.17 -10.81
CA ARG A 206 12.90 -12.49 -11.88
C ARG A 206 13.49 -11.13 -12.22
N LEU A 207 13.87 -10.36 -11.20
CA LEU A 207 14.56 -9.08 -11.37
C LEU A 207 15.86 -9.27 -12.14
N SER A 208 16.68 -10.25 -11.75
CA SER A 208 17.95 -10.53 -12.42
C SER A 208 17.74 -10.90 -13.89
N ALA A 209 16.79 -11.79 -14.18
CA ALA A 209 16.46 -12.21 -15.55
C ALA A 209 15.94 -11.06 -16.41
N HIS A 210 14.99 -10.26 -15.91
CA HIS A 210 14.45 -9.12 -16.66
C HIS A 210 15.47 -8.00 -16.84
N TYR A 211 16.33 -7.77 -15.85
CA TYR A 211 17.42 -6.82 -15.97
C TYR A 211 18.38 -7.24 -17.08
N GLY A 212 18.86 -8.49 -17.08
CA GLY A 212 19.80 -8.97 -18.11
C GLY A 212 19.19 -9.01 -19.52
N ALA A 213 17.87 -9.14 -19.65
CA ALA A 213 17.20 -9.04 -20.94
C ALA A 213 17.16 -7.62 -21.52
N ILE A 214 17.26 -6.59 -20.67
CA ILE A 214 17.14 -5.17 -21.04
C ILE A 214 18.52 -4.49 -21.07
N ALA A 215 19.29 -4.63 -19.99
CA ALA A 215 20.64 -4.15 -19.89
C ALA A 215 21.50 -5.02 -20.80
N SER A 216 21.83 -4.52 -21.99
CA SER A 216 22.72 -5.21 -22.95
C SER A 216 24.18 -5.30 -22.45
N SER A 217 24.39 -5.46 -21.13
CA SER A 217 25.68 -5.54 -20.45
C SER A 217 25.79 -6.87 -19.67
N THR A 218 26.98 -7.12 -19.12
CA THR A 218 27.26 -8.25 -18.23
C THR A 218 26.86 -7.99 -16.78
N ASP A 219 26.27 -6.83 -16.49
CA ASP A 219 25.86 -6.47 -15.14
C ASP A 219 24.60 -7.26 -14.74
N PHE A 220 24.45 -7.51 -13.45
CA PHE A 220 23.28 -8.19 -12.90
C PHE A 220 22.66 -7.34 -11.79
N ALA A 221 21.34 -7.42 -11.67
CA ALA A 221 20.59 -6.80 -10.59
C ALA A 221 20.07 -7.88 -9.63
N THR A 222 20.19 -7.63 -8.33
CA THR A 222 19.65 -8.47 -7.26
C THR A 222 18.97 -7.60 -6.22
N VAL A 223 18.04 -8.19 -5.47
CA VAL A 223 17.41 -7.57 -4.31
C VAL A 223 17.61 -8.43 -3.08
N THR A 224 17.89 -7.80 -1.96
CA THR A 224 18.10 -8.45 -0.65
C THR A 224 17.39 -7.66 0.44
N MET A 225 17.01 -8.35 1.52
CA MET A 225 16.43 -7.70 2.70
C MET A 225 17.52 -7.13 3.62
N SER A 226 17.25 -5.94 4.17
CA SER A 226 17.96 -5.40 5.33
C SER A 226 16.95 -5.27 6.47
N GLU A 227 17.15 -6.06 7.51
CA GLU A 227 16.17 -6.23 8.59
C GLU A 227 16.64 -5.58 9.89
N SER A 228 15.71 -5.44 10.85
CA SER A 228 16.01 -4.89 12.19
C SER A 228 16.67 -5.91 13.14
N ILE A 229 16.76 -7.16 12.71
CA ILE A 229 17.48 -8.27 13.36
C ILE A 229 18.55 -8.77 12.36
N PRO A 230 19.50 -9.62 12.77
CA PRO A 230 20.47 -10.20 11.83
C PRO A 230 19.75 -10.87 10.64
N ASN A 231 20.14 -10.51 9.41
CA ASN A 231 19.46 -10.93 8.18
C ASN A 231 19.45 -12.46 7.98
N ASP A 232 20.38 -13.18 8.60
CA ASP A 232 20.52 -14.64 8.57
C ASP A 232 19.71 -15.37 9.66
N THR A 233 18.93 -14.65 10.47
CA THR A 233 18.08 -15.24 11.50
C THR A 233 17.07 -16.19 10.86
N ALA A 234 17.08 -17.48 11.26
CA ALA A 234 16.13 -18.47 10.76
C ALA A 234 14.68 -18.09 11.13
N GLU A 235 13.71 -18.44 10.30
CA GLU A 235 12.30 -18.05 10.51
C GLU A 235 11.74 -18.40 11.91
N PRO A 236 11.99 -19.60 12.46
CA PRO A 236 11.51 -19.94 13.81
C PRO A 236 12.10 -19.05 14.91
N ASP A 237 13.26 -18.44 14.66
CA ASP A 237 14.01 -17.63 15.62
C ASP A 237 13.72 -16.14 15.51
N ILE A 238 12.99 -15.68 14.49
CA ILE A 238 12.67 -14.25 14.27
C ILE A 238 11.99 -13.66 15.52
N ALA A 239 10.97 -14.32 16.06
CA ALA A 239 10.25 -13.84 17.23
C ALA A 239 11.17 -13.72 18.46
N LYS A 240 12.10 -14.66 18.63
CA LYS A 240 13.10 -14.66 19.72
C LYS A 240 14.10 -13.52 19.55
N ALA A 241 14.58 -13.29 18.33
CA ALA A 241 15.48 -12.18 18.01
C ALA A 241 14.81 -10.83 18.26
N LEU A 242 13.53 -10.68 17.88
CA LEU A 242 12.75 -9.48 18.15
C LEU A 242 12.51 -9.25 19.64
N ARG A 243 12.21 -10.30 20.43
CA ARG A 243 12.13 -10.22 21.90
C ARG A 243 13.43 -9.68 22.51
N THR A 244 14.57 -10.18 22.03
CA THR A 244 15.90 -9.70 22.45
C THR A 244 16.10 -8.22 22.08
N LEU A 245 15.73 -7.82 20.86
CA LEU A 245 15.80 -6.44 20.39
C LEU A 245 14.95 -5.48 21.24
N PHE A 246 13.78 -5.93 21.68
CA PHE A 246 12.86 -5.13 22.49
C PHE A 246 13.08 -5.24 24.01
N HIS A 247 14.03 -6.06 24.46
CA HIS A 247 14.29 -6.37 25.86
C HIS A 247 13.06 -6.92 26.62
N VAL A 248 12.32 -7.84 25.99
CA VAL A 248 11.15 -8.52 26.56
C VAL A 248 11.32 -10.03 26.54
#